data_AF-A0AAD7JIV2-F1
#
_entry.id   AF-A0AAD7JIV2-F1
#
_cell.length_a   1.000
_cell.length_b   1.000
_cell.length_c   1.000
_cell.angle_alpha   90.00
_cell.angle_beta   90.00
_cell.angle_gamma   90.00
#
_symmetry.space_group_name_H-M   'P 1'
#
loop_
_entity.id
_entity.type
_entity.pdbx_description
1 polymer ?
#
loop_
_entity_poly.entity_id
_entity_poly.type
_entity_poly.pdbx_seq_one_letter_code
_entity_poly.pdbx_strand_id
1 'polypeptide(L)'
;MAPLTRAIRVARKADSTDASPLFSGHVDADWVFGQVPNGGYTLSLLVQACVQNQANSEYPDPLQVSAFFLQPTKTSSTVEVQLRVLKCGRSFINLAADLVFANRVCITAHLIFGKLPRPSRPLVDPSSGYSRRHPLLEHPSAAVVTSMPGVFSFSKHVRWAEDQNIIALNHADHPTRNALTGGGVAVWGAWIELGDKDDRITPASLVFFADCVNNLATLFPHSVTGAIQETLWLPTLSLALEYKTPIPPPSSMHASRTIGVYIVSGFPSEPQMRFNTFVEMWTAPSNIGEGAPVEGWRDGQVCLAIATQTQLIGNGSMNAKAAAKL
;
A
#
# COMPACT_ATOMS: atom_id res chain seq x y z
N MET A 1 -15.32 15.54 -2.00
CA MET A 1 -15.02 14.11 -1.81
C MET A 1 -14.46 13.60 -3.12
N ALA A 2 -13.20 13.18 -3.09
CA ALA A 2 -12.46 12.83 -4.29
C ALA A 2 -12.06 11.34 -4.25
N PRO A 3 -12.28 10.58 -5.34
CA PRO A 3 -11.66 9.27 -5.57
C PRO A 3 -10.14 9.37 -5.48
N LEU A 4 -9.46 8.23 -5.34
CA LEU A 4 -8.05 8.21 -4.94
C LEU A 4 -7.17 9.02 -5.90
N THR A 5 -7.37 8.85 -7.22
CA THR A 5 -6.59 9.55 -8.26
C THR A 5 -6.75 11.07 -8.17
N ARG A 6 -7.90 11.55 -7.70
CA ARG A 6 -8.14 12.98 -7.46
C ARG A 6 -7.62 13.41 -6.09
N ALA A 7 -7.79 12.58 -5.06
CA ALA A 7 -7.42 12.85 -3.68
C ALA A 7 -5.90 12.91 -3.43
N ILE A 8 -5.10 12.25 -4.27
CA ILE A 8 -3.63 12.28 -4.18
C ILE A 8 -2.99 13.36 -5.07
N ARG A 9 -3.78 14.18 -5.78
CA ARG A 9 -3.23 15.24 -6.63
C ARG A 9 -2.48 16.26 -5.80
N VAL A 10 -1.36 16.70 -6.36
CA VAL A 10 -0.54 17.78 -5.81
C VAL A 10 -0.28 18.82 -6.89
N ALA A 11 -0.03 20.05 -6.46
CA ALA A 11 0.32 21.15 -7.34
C ALA A 11 1.71 21.67 -6.99
N ARG A 12 2.56 21.87 -8.00
CA ARG A 12 3.86 22.55 -7.78
C ARG A 12 3.58 24.00 -7.36
N LYS A 13 4.21 24.47 -6.29
CA LYS A 13 4.03 25.86 -5.82
C LYS A 13 4.86 26.83 -6.66
N ALA A 14 4.43 28.09 -6.72
CA ALA A 14 5.09 29.14 -7.52
C ALA A 14 6.49 29.51 -6.99
N ASP A 15 6.72 29.38 -5.68
CA ASP A 15 8.00 29.57 -5.00
C ASP A 15 8.94 28.35 -5.12
N SER A 16 8.51 27.29 -5.82
CA SER A 16 9.33 26.11 -6.10
C SER A 16 10.50 26.47 -7.02
N THR A 17 11.69 26.05 -6.63
CA THR A 17 12.85 26.04 -7.54
C THR A 17 13.07 24.62 -8.08
N ASP A 18 13.94 24.45 -9.07
CA ASP A 18 14.35 23.10 -9.53
C ASP A 18 15.31 22.43 -8.54
N ALA A 19 16.10 23.22 -7.79
CA ALA A 19 17.01 22.72 -6.77
C ALA A 19 16.27 22.21 -5.51
N SER A 20 15.17 22.88 -5.16
CA SER A 20 14.30 22.52 -4.04
C SER A 20 12.83 22.56 -4.49
N PRO A 21 12.36 21.50 -5.20
CA PRO A 21 10.98 21.46 -5.66
C PRO A 21 10.01 21.42 -4.48
N LEU A 22 8.93 22.20 -4.61
CA LEU A 22 7.90 22.33 -3.58
C LEU A 22 6.53 22.07 -4.17
N PHE A 23 5.78 21.18 -3.54
CA PHE A 23 4.43 20.82 -3.93
C PHE A 23 3.45 21.03 -2.80
N SER A 24 2.19 21.31 -3.11
CA SER A 24 1.09 21.41 -2.17
C SER A 24 0.05 20.35 -2.47
N GLY A 25 -0.43 19.68 -1.43
CA GLY A 25 -1.50 18.69 -1.49
C GLY A 25 -2.58 18.98 -0.45
N HIS A 26 -3.72 18.31 -0.60
CA HIS A 26 -4.83 18.41 0.34
C HIS A 26 -5.13 17.03 0.93
N VAL A 27 -5.27 16.95 2.25
CA VAL A 27 -5.60 15.72 2.97
C VAL A 27 -7.12 15.61 3.07
N ASP A 28 -7.72 14.85 2.16
CA ASP A 28 -9.18 14.66 2.11
C ASP A 28 -9.66 13.82 3.32
N ALA A 29 -10.78 14.23 3.91
CA ALA A 29 -11.32 13.65 5.14
C ALA A 29 -11.91 12.24 4.97
N ASP A 30 -12.12 11.76 3.74
CA ASP A 30 -12.59 10.39 3.51
C ASP A 30 -11.48 9.34 3.62
N TRP A 31 -10.21 9.74 3.47
CA TRP A 31 -9.07 8.80 3.41
C TRP A 31 -8.45 8.60 4.79
N VAL A 32 -9.28 8.12 5.72
CA VAL A 32 -9.01 8.10 7.16
C VAL A 32 -9.08 6.67 7.74
N PHE A 33 -8.21 6.41 8.71
CA PHE A 33 -8.31 5.30 9.66
C PHE A 33 -8.66 5.83 11.06
N GLY A 34 -9.87 5.50 11.53
CA GLY A 34 -10.40 6.04 12.79
C GLY A 34 -10.57 7.55 12.69
N GLN A 35 -9.69 8.32 13.35
CA GLN A 35 -9.71 9.79 13.34
C GLN A 35 -8.51 10.44 12.64
N VAL A 36 -7.56 9.64 12.17
CA VAL A 36 -6.34 10.15 11.51
C VAL A 36 -6.28 9.70 10.05
N PRO A 37 -5.74 10.52 9.14
CA PRO A 37 -5.50 10.12 7.75
C PRO A 37 -4.72 8.80 7.66
N ASN A 38 -5.08 7.95 6.70
CA ASN A 38 -4.34 6.71 6.46
C ASN A 38 -2.87 7.01 6.07
N GLY A 39 -1.94 6.20 6.56
CA GLY A 39 -0.51 6.41 6.36
C GLY A 39 -0.11 6.25 4.90
N GLY A 40 -0.56 5.19 4.25
CA GLY A 40 -0.34 4.95 2.83
C GLY A 40 -0.96 6.03 1.93
N TYR A 41 -2.15 6.55 2.29
CA TYR A 41 -2.77 7.67 1.58
C TYR A 41 -1.93 8.95 1.68
N THR A 42 -1.50 9.33 2.88
CA THR A 42 -0.67 10.52 3.06
C THR A 42 0.71 10.36 2.42
N LEU A 43 1.29 9.15 2.46
CA LEU A 43 2.50 8.83 1.71
C LEU A 43 2.28 8.91 0.20
N SER A 44 1.09 8.57 -0.30
CA SER A 44 0.75 8.70 -1.73
C SER A 44 0.83 10.13 -2.23
N LEU A 45 0.47 11.14 -1.42
CA LEU A 45 0.65 12.56 -1.76
C LEU A 45 2.13 12.90 -1.97
N LEU A 46 3.01 12.43 -1.08
CA LEU A 46 4.45 12.63 -1.18
C LEU A 46 5.01 11.93 -2.41
N VAL A 47 4.67 10.66 -2.62
CA VAL A 47 5.15 9.88 -3.78
C VAL A 47 4.64 10.49 -5.08
N GLN A 48 3.39 10.98 -5.13
CA GLN A 48 2.83 11.65 -6.29
C GLN A 48 3.61 12.92 -6.65
N ALA A 49 4.05 13.71 -5.66
CA ALA A 49 4.92 14.87 -5.90
C ALA A 49 6.26 14.46 -6.52
N CYS A 50 6.88 13.39 -6.03
CA CYS A 50 8.13 12.88 -6.61
C CYS A 50 7.94 12.33 -8.03
N VAL A 51 6.88 11.57 -8.28
CA VAL A 51 6.53 11.07 -9.62
C VAL A 51 6.29 12.22 -10.59
N GLN A 52 5.52 13.24 -10.17
CA GLN A 52 5.28 14.43 -10.99
C GLN A 52 6.58 15.20 -11.27
N ASN A 53 7.48 15.31 -10.30
CA ASN A 53 8.79 15.94 -10.47
C ASN A 53 9.69 15.17 -11.46
N GLN A 54 9.52 13.85 -11.57
CA GLN A 54 10.32 12.99 -12.45
C GLN A 54 9.66 12.67 -13.79
N ALA A 55 8.41 13.04 -14.01
CA ALA A 55 7.63 12.64 -15.19
C ALA A 55 8.31 12.95 -16.54
N ASN A 56 9.09 14.04 -16.62
CA ASN A 56 9.81 14.46 -17.82
C ASN A 56 11.34 14.27 -17.70
N SER A 57 11.82 13.54 -16.69
CA SER A 57 13.25 13.28 -16.52
C SER A 57 13.69 12.07 -17.34
N GLU A 58 15.00 11.84 -17.42
CA GLU A 58 15.54 10.61 -18.02
C GLU A 58 15.12 9.35 -17.22
N TYR A 59 14.80 9.50 -15.94
CA TYR A 59 14.52 8.41 -15.01
C TYR A 59 13.13 8.59 -14.39
N PRO A 60 12.04 8.34 -15.15
CA PRO A 60 10.68 8.66 -14.71
C PRO A 60 10.09 7.63 -13.74
N ASP A 61 10.66 6.42 -13.68
CA ASP A 61 10.06 5.31 -12.97
C ASP A 61 10.57 5.23 -11.53
N PRO A 62 9.70 5.24 -10.50
CA PRO A 62 10.12 4.97 -9.15
C PRO A 62 10.54 3.49 -9.03
N LEU A 63 11.70 3.24 -8.44
CA LEU A 63 12.24 1.90 -8.17
C LEU A 63 12.07 1.51 -6.70
N GLN A 64 12.18 2.48 -5.81
CA GLN A 64 12.09 2.26 -4.37
C GLN A 64 11.57 3.50 -3.64
N VAL A 65 10.79 3.27 -2.59
CA VAL A 65 10.43 4.25 -1.55
C VAL A 65 10.82 3.67 -0.20
N SER A 66 11.49 4.45 0.65
CA SER A 66 11.70 4.12 2.05
C SER A 66 11.24 5.32 2.88
N ALA A 67 10.16 5.15 3.65
CA ALA A 67 9.50 6.21 4.39
C ALA A 67 9.46 5.93 5.90
N PHE A 68 9.56 7.00 6.68
CA PHE A 68 9.43 6.99 8.14
C PHE A 68 8.30 7.94 8.54
N PHE A 69 7.39 7.44 9.34
CA PHE A 69 6.22 8.17 9.84
C PHE A 69 6.54 8.74 11.21
N LEU A 70 6.65 10.06 11.29
CA LEU A 70 7.05 10.77 12.51
C LEU A 70 5.83 11.18 13.33
N GLN A 71 4.75 11.57 12.64
CA GLN A 71 3.50 12.02 13.25
C GLN A 71 2.38 12.10 12.19
N PRO A 72 1.11 12.01 12.57
CA PRO A 72 -0.01 12.10 11.64
C PRO A 72 -0.20 13.53 11.09
N THR A 73 -0.94 13.63 9.99
CA THR A 73 -1.47 14.89 9.46
C THR A 73 -2.93 15.07 9.89
N LYS A 74 -3.48 16.28 9.70
CA LYS A 74 -4.90 16.58 9.97
C LYS A 74 -5.76 16.38 8.72
N THR A 75 -6.96 15.88 8.89
CA THR A 75 -7.97 15.85 7.82
C THR A 75 -8.38 17.27 7.41
N SER A 76 -8.86 17.41 6.17
CA SER A 76 -9.29 18.69 5.59
C SER A 76 -8.22 19.79 5.70
N SER A 77 -6.95 19.41 5.60
CA SER A 77 -5.83 20.33 5.75
C SER A 77 -4.91 20.34 4.55
N THR A 78 -4.16 21.44 4.40
CA THR A 78 -3.15 21.56 3.35
C THR A 78 -1.82 21.07 3.90
N VAL A 79 -1.10 20.31 3.08
CA VAL A 79 0.26 19.84 3.35
C VAL A 79 1.20 20.30 2.25
N GLU A 80 2.48 20.40 2.59
CA GLU A 80 3.54 20.67 1.64
C GLU A 80 4.43 19.44 1.47
N VAL A 81 4.95 19.21 0.27
CA VAL A 81 5.96 18.19 0.00
C VAL A 81 7.21 18.89 -0.47
N GLN A 82 8.26 18.82 0.34
CA GLN A 82 9.56 19.44 0.12
C GLN A 82 10.52 18.39 -0.44
N LEU A 83 10.98 18.56 -1.67
CA LEU A 83 11.86 17.62 -2.35
C LEU A 83 13.28 18.16 -2.41
N ARG A 84 14.25 17.25 -2.34
CA ARG A 84 15.67 17.54 -2.52
C ARG A 84 16.29 16.45 -3.39
N VAL A 85 16.94 16.83 -4.48
CA VAL A 85 17.74 15.90 -5.27
C VAL A 85 19.04 15.62 -4.52
N LEU A 86 19.24 14.38 -4.06
CA LEU A 86 20.45 13.99 -3.34
C LEU A 86 21.58 13.63 -4.29
N LYS A 87 21.24 12.93 -5.37
CA LYS A 87 22.20 12.45 -6.36
C LYS A 87 21.52 12.23 -7.70
N CYS A 88 22.11 12.76 -8.77
CA CYS A 88 21.81 12.39 -10.15
C CYS A 88 22.97 11.53 -10.67
N GLY A 89 22.74 10.24 -10.86
CA GLY A 89 23.71 9.30 -11.40
C GLY A 89 23.42 8.93 -12.85
N ARG A 90 24.26 8.07 -13.43
CA ARG A 90 24.12 7.56 -14.81
C ARG A 90 22.92 6.62 -15.03
N SER A 91 22.35 6.08 -13.96
CA SER A 91 21.28 5.08 -14.05
C SER A 91 20.14 5.32 -13.09
N PHE A 92 20.38 6.13 -12.05
CA PHE A 92 19.43 6.35 -10.97
C PHE A 92 19.49 7.79 -10.47
N ILE A 93 18.33 8.33 -10.08
CA ILE A 93 18.20 9.56 -9.32
C ILE A 93 17.75 9.22 -7.90
N ASN A 94 18.38 9.84 -6.91
CA ASN A 94 18.03 9.70 -5.50
C ASN A 94 17.39 11.01 -5.02
N LEU A 95 16.19 10.91 -4.46
CA LEU A 95 15.43 12.03 -3.93
C LEU A 95 15.21 11.83 -2.42
N ALA A 96 15.40 12.88 -1.63
CA ALA A 96 14.77 13.01 -0.33
C ALA A 96 13.48 13.81 -0.48
N ALA A 97 12.44 13.43 0.26
CA ALA A 97 11.20 14.17 0.30
C ALA A 97 10.62 14.16 1.71
N ASP A 98 10.11 15.32 2.14
CA ASP A 98 9.45 15.49 3.43
C ASP A 98 8.01 15.97 3.18
N LEU A 99 7.03 15.30 3.80
CA LEU A 99 5.66 15.78 3.89
C LEU A 99 5.54 16.62 5.17
N VAL A 100 5.18 17.88 5.02
CA VAL A 100 5.16 18.89 6.08
C VAL A 100 3.73 19.35 6.31
N PHE A 101 3.32 19.35 7.58
CA PHE A 101 2.05 19.90 8.03
C PHE A 101 2.30 20.82 9.23
N ALA A 102 1.73 22.03 9.19
CA ALA A 102 1.89 23.03 10.25
C ALA A 102 3.36 23.25 10.66
N ASN A 103 4.25 23.42 9.68
CA ASN A 103 5.70 23.60 9.84
C ASN A 103 6.43 22.45 10.56
N ARG A 104 5.84 21.25 10.59
CA ARG A 104 6.47 20.06 11.16
C ARG A 104 6.52 18.95 10.12
N VAL A 105 7.64 18.23 10.07
CA VAL A 105 7.77 17.05 9.20
C VAL A 105 6.89 15.93 9.77
N CYS A 106 5.95 15.45 8.97
CA CYS A 106 5.07 14.33 9.32
C CYS A 106 5.62 13.00 8.80
N ILE A 107 6.11 13.02 7.56
CA ILE A 107 6.71 11.86 6.90
C ILE A 107 8.01 12.32 6.26
N THR A 108 9.08 11.56 6.42
CA THR A 108 10.32 11.74 5.66
C THR A 108 10.60 10.47 4.86
N ALA A 109 11.02 10.62 3.61
CA ALA A 109 11.21 9.51 2.69
C ALA A 109 12.43 9.69 1.78
N HIS A 110 13.04 8.56 1.42
CA HIS A 110 14.04 8.45 0.37
C HIS A 110 13.44 7.67 -0.80
N LEU A 111 13.59 8.19 -2.01
CA LEU A 111 13.11 7.57 -3.24
C LEU A 111 14.24 7.40 -4.24
N ILE A 112 14.24 6.25 -4.91
CA ILE A 112 15.14 5.97 -6.02
C ILE A 112 14.30 5.90 -7.28
N PHE A 113 14.70 6.65 -8.30
CA PHE A 113 14.11 6.66 -9.63
C PHE A 113 15.09 6.11 -10.66
N GLY A 114 14.56 5.49 -11.71
CA GLY A 114 15.31 4.87 -12.80
C GLY A 114 14.44 4.67 -14.04
N LYS A 115 14.79 3.64 -14.82
CA LYS A 115 13.95 3.12 -15.91
C LYS A 115 13.57 1.68 -15.57
N LEU A 116 12.29 1.41 -15.35
CA LEU A 116 11.80 0.05 -15.15
C LEU A 116 11.55 -0.58 -16.52
N PRO A 117 12.31 -1.61 -16.92
CA PRO A 117 12.07 -2.27 -18.19
C PRO A 117 10.71 -2.97 -18.14
N ARG A 118 9.96 -2.91 -19.23
CA ARG A 118 8.80 -3.78 -19.43
C ARG A 118 9.30 -5.13 -19.94
N PRO A 119 9.26 -6.20 -19.14
CA PRO A 119 9.70 -7.50 -19.61
C PRO A 119 8.73 -7.98 -20.72
N SER A 120 9.27 -8.37 -21.87
CA SER A 120 8.49 -9.00 -22.96
C SER A 120 8.10 -10.44 -22.64
N ARG A 121 8.83 -11.07 -21.71
CA ARG A 121 8.57 -12.39 -21.13
C ARG A 121 9.15 -12.44 -19.72
N PRO A 122 8.59 -13.24 -18.80
CA PRO A 122 9.21 -13.46 -17.50
C PRO A 122 10.60 -14.10 -17.69
N LEU A 123 11.58 -13.66 -16.90
CA LEU A 123 12.93 -14.23 -16.93
C LEU A 123 12.92 -15.71 -16.53
N VAL A 124 12.02 -16.06 -15.63
CA VAL A 124 11.84 -17.38 -15.05
C VAL A 124 10.36 -17.75 -15.16
N ASP A 125 10.08 -18.94 -15.70
CA ASP A 125 8.72 -19.44 -15.84
C ASP A 125 8.01 -19.47 -14.46
N PRO A 126 6.80 -18.87 -14.31
CA PRO A 126 6.04 -18.94 -13.06
C PRO A 126 5.77 -20.37 -12.57
N SER A 127 5.73 -21.36 -13.47
CA SER A 127 5.57 -22.78 -13.13
C SER A 127 6.87 -23.45 -12.65
N SER A 128 8.04 -22.83 -12.86
CA SER A 128 9.34 -23.41 -12.49
C SER A 128 9.58 -23.49 -10.97
N GLY A 129 8.75 -22.83 -10.16
CA GLY A 129 8.93 -22.71 -8.71
C GLY A 129 9.98 -21.68 -8.29
N TYR A 130 10.77 -21.13 -9.23
CA TYR A 130 11.75 -20.06 -8.98
C TYR A 130 11.20 -18.65 -9.26
N SER A 131 9.98 -18.56 -9.79
CA SER A 131 9.22 -17.33 -9.92
C SER A 131 7.91 -17.48 -9.17
N ARG A 132 7.52 -16.45 -8.44
CA ARG A 132 6.30 -16.49 -7.66
C ARG A 132 5.09 -16.37 -8.60
N ARG A 133 4.13 -17.29 -8.49
CA ARG A 133 2.80 -17.13 -9.10
C ARG A 133 1.94 -16.20 -8.24
N HIS A 134 0.91 -15.62 -8.85
CA HIS A 134 -0.06 -14.81 -8.11
C HIS A 134 -0.57 -15.55 -6.87
N PRO A 135 -0.47 -14.96 -5.66
CA PRO A 135 -0.71 -15.66 -4.41
C PRO A 135 -2.20 -15.86 -4.10
N LEU A 136 -3.08 -14.95 -4.55
CA LEU A 136 -4.53 -15.15 -4.41
C LEU A 136 -4.99 -16.36 -5.22
N LEU A 137 -5.89 -17.13 -4.64
CA LEU A 137 -6.40 -18.40 -5.13
C LEU A 137 -7.72 -18.22 -5.86
N GLU A 138 -8.55 -17.27 -5.42
CA GLU A 138 -9.83 -16.96 -6.04
C GLU A 138 -9.73 -15.90 -7.14
N HIS A 139 -10.39 -16.14 -8.28
CA HIS A 139 -10.48 -15.18 -9.38
C HIS A 139 -11.38 -13.99 -8.97
N PRO A 140 -11.03 -12.72 -9.27
CA PRO A 140 -11.79 -11.56 -8.82
C PRO A 140 -13.22 -11.52 -9.35
N SER A 141 -13.50 -12.12 -10.52
CA SER A 141 -14.88 -12.23 -11.04
C SER A 141 -15.78 -13.16 -10.22
N ALA A 142 -15.21 -14.10 -9.47
CA ALA A 142 -15.94 -15.01 -8.58
C ALA A 142 -15.89 -14.56 -7.12
N ALA A 143 -14.92 -13.70 -6.78
CA ALA A 143 -14.71 -13.21 -5.43
C ALA A 143 -15.94 -12.43 -4.91
N VAL A 144 -16.32 -12.73 -3.68
CA VAL A 144 -17.44 -12.07 -2.99
C VAL A 144 -16.92 -10.90 -2.18
N VAL A 145 -17.50 -9.71 -2.39
CA VAL A 145 -17.16 -8.50 -1.63
C VAL A 145 -17.38 -8.76 -0.13
N THR A 146 -16.34 -8.54 0.66
CA THR A 146 -16.40 -8.65 2.13
C THR A 146 -16.56 -7.27 2.76
N SER A 147 -17.08 -7.24 3.99
CA SER A 147 -17.29 -5.98 4.70
C SER A 147 -15.95 -5.35 5.12
N MET A 148 -15.76 -4.06 4.84
CA MET A 148 -14.63 -3.31 5.41
C MET A 148 -14.95 -2.89 6.84
N PRO A 149 -14.02 -3.03 7.80
CA PRO A 149 -14.19 -2.48 9.14
C PRO A 149 -14.55 -0.99 9.12
N GLY A 150 -15.50 -0.59 9.97
CA GLY A 150 -16.00 0.80 10.03
C GLY A 150 -14.94 1.85 10.41
N VAL A 151 -13.76 1.43 10.86
CA VAL A 151 -12.60 2.31 11.07
C VAL A 151 -12.01 2.83 9.75
N PHE A 152 -12.30 2.21 8.61
CA PHE A 152 -11.87 2.67 7.29
C PHE A 152 -12.94 3.57 6.66
N SER A 153 -12.81 4.88 6.86
CA SER A 153 -13.74 5.86 6.25
C SER A 153 -13.71 5.83 4.72
N PHE A 154 -12.61 5.35 4.13
CA PHE A 154 -12.44 5.22 2.68
C PHE A 154 -13.19 4.03 2.07
N SER A 155 -13.90 3.23 2.86
CA SER A 155 -14.82 2.17 2.38
C SER A 155 -15.94 2.69 1.46
N LYS A 156 -16.16 4.01 1.42
CA LYS A 156 -17.04 4.68 0.45
C LYS A 156 -16.45 4.72 -0.96
N HIS A 157 -15.13 4.67 -1.07
CA HIS A 157 -14.36 4.82 -2.32
C HIS A 157 -13.62 3.55 -2.72
N VAL A 158 -13.56 2.57 -1.83
CA VAL A 158 -12.83 1.32 -2.00
C VAL A 158 -13.72 0.18 -1.55
N ARG A 159 -13.72 -0.91 -2.31
CA ARG A 159 -14.29 -2.19 -1.88
C ARG A 159 -13.20 -3.25 -1.93
N TRP A 160 -13.34 -4.28 -1.10
CA TRP A 160 -12.44 -5.42 -1.14
C TRP A 160 -13.19 -6.75 -1.11
N ALA A 161 -12.51 -7.80 -1.55
CA ALA A 161 -12.99 -9.18 -1.45
C ALA A 161 -11.83 -10.02 -0.90
N GLU A 162 -11.94 -10.41 0.36
CA GLU A 162 -10.94 -11.24 1.03
C GLU A 162 -11.00 -12.69 0.53
N ASP A 163 -9.83 -13.24 0.21
CA ASP A 163 -9.71 -14.63 -0.24
C ASP A 163 -9.85 -15.57 0.95
N GLN A 164 -11.00 -16.23 1.04
CA GLN A 164 -11.33 -17.12 2.15
C GLN A 164 -10.40 -18.34 2.23
N ASN A 165 -9.85 -18.77 1.10
CA ASN A 165 -8.89 -19.88 1.09
C ASN A 165 -7.57 -19.47 1.75
N ILE A 166 -7.18 -18.20 1.62
CA ILE A 166 -5.99 -17.66 2.30
C ILE A 166 -6.28 -17.44 3.78
N ILE A 167 -7.44 -16.87 4.13
CA ILE A 167 -7.84 -16.72 5.53
C ILE A 167 -7.81 -18.07 6.25
N ALA A 168 -8.29 -19.13 5.59
CA ALA A 168 -8.32 -20.47 6.15
C ALA A 168 -6.94 -21.03 6.54
N LEU A 169 -5.85 -20.54 5.92
CA LEU A 169 -4.48 -20.94 6.26
C LEU A 169 -4.06 -20.51 7.67
N ASN A 170 -4.76 -19.55 8.27
CA ASN A 170 -4.47 -19.07 9.63
C ASN A 170 -5.08 -19.96 10.72
N HIS A 171 -6.04 -20.84 10.39
CA HIS A 171 -6.68 -21.69 11.38
C HIS A 171 -5.68 -22.64 12.04
N ALA A 172 -5.83 -22.85 13.35
CA ALA A 172 -4.89 -23.61 14.16
C ALA A 172 -4.79 -25.09 13.74
N ASP A 173 -5.88 -25.64 13.20
CA ASP A 173 -6.01 -27.00 12.69
C ASP A 173 -5.66 -27.13 11.20
N HIS A 174 -5.33 -26.03 10.51
CA HIS A 174 -4.98 -26.10 9.08
C HIS A 174 -3.69 -26.94 8.89
N PRO A 175 -3.67 -27.95 8.01
CA PRO A 175 -2.55 -28.89 7.89
C PRO A 175 -1.20 -28.22 7.61
N THR A 176 -1.21 -27.07 6.92
CA THR A 176 0.00 -26.34 6.55
C THR A 176 0.39 -25.23 7.54
N ARG A 177 -0.40 -24.98 8.59
CA ARG A 177 -0.19 -23.89 9.56
C ARG A 177 1.23 -23.84 10.11
N ASN A 178 1.81 -25.03 10.34
CA ASN A 178 3.15 -25.24 10.88
C ASN A 178 4.13 -25.87 9.87
N ALA A 179 3.67 -26.23 8.66
CA ALA A 179 4.42 -27.13 7.78
C ALA A 179 5.44 -26.44 6.87
N LEU A 180 5.31 -25.13 6.58
CA LEU A 180 6.06 -24.51 5.47
C LEU A 180 7.34 -23.77 5.82
N THR A 181 7.58 -23.30 7.05
CA THR A 181 8.82 -22.58 7.43
C THR A 181 8.93 -22.40 8.96
N GLY A 182 8.56 -23.42 9.75
CA GLY A 182 8.55 -23.30 11.22
C GLY A 182 7.31 -22.62 11.82
N GLY A 183 6.27 -22.32 11.02
CA GLY A 183 5.00 -21.75 11.48
C GLY A 183 5.11 -20.30 11.99
N GLY A 184 4.05 -19.79 12.63
CA GLY A 184 4.13 -18.56 13.45
C GLY A 184 3.89 -17.22 12.76
N VAL A 185 3.59 -17.18 11.46
CA VAL A 185 3.15 -15.97 10.75
C VAL A 185 1.65 -16.00 10.44
N ALA A 186 1.01 -14.84 10.35
CA ALA A 186 -0.34 -14.67 9.84
C ALA A 186 -0.27 -14.31 8.35
N VAL A 187 -1.22 -14.80 7.56
CA VAL A 187 -1.36 -14.48 6.14
C VAL A 187 -2.72 -13.87 5.84
N TRP A 188 -2.76 -12.94 4.90
CA TRP A 188 -4.00 -12.31 4.47
C TRP A 188 -3.92 -11.99 2.98
N GLY A 189 -5.04 -12.07 2.29
CA GLY A 189 -5.10 -11.76 0.87
C GLY A 189 -6.47 -11.23 0.49
N ALA A 190 -6.48 -10.18 -0.34
CA ALA A 190 -7.72 -9.63 -0.86
C ALA A 190 -7.52 -9.00 -2.23
N TRP A 191 -8.59 -9.02 -3.02
CA TRP A 191 -8.76 -8.07 -4.11
C TRP A 191 -9.19 -6.74 -3.53
N ILE A 192 -8.54 -5.65 -3.92
CA ILE A 192 -8.91 -4.29 -3.56
C ILE A 192 -9.25 -3.54 -4.84
N GLU A 193 -10.44 -2.94 -4.92
CA GLU A 193 -10.93 -2.19 -6.07
C GLU A 193 -11.27 -0.75 -5.68
N LEU A 194 -10.77 0.21 -6.48
CA LEU A 194 -11.19 1.61 -6.42
C LEU A 194 -12.58 1.74 -7.07
N GLY A 195 -13.51 2.42 -6.39
CA GLY A 195 -14.92 2.47 -6.76
C GLY A 195 -15.26 3.43 -7.91
N ASP A 196 -14.44 4.45 -8.16
CA ASP A 196 -14.65 5.37 -9.28
C ASP A 196 -14.17 4.74 -10.61
N LYS A 197 -14.98 4.85 -11.66
CA LYS A 197 -14.68 4.25 -12.97
C LYS A 197 -13.48 4.90 -13.67
N ASP A 198 -13.16 6.15 -13.30
CA ASP A 198 -12.02 6.89 -13.82
C ASP A 198 -10.75 6.69 -12.98
N ASP A 199 -10.85 6.06 -11.80
CA ASP A 199 -9.69 5.75 -10.98
C ASP A 199 -8.79 4.71 -11.65
N ARG A 200 -7.48 4.84 -11.44
CA ARG A 200 -6.47 3.93 -11.98
C ARG A 200 -5.45 3.59 -10.91
N ILE A 201 -4.93 2.37 -10.97
CA ILE A 201 -3.72 2.02 -10.21
C ILE A 201 -2.55 2.82 -10.81
N THR A 202 -1.92 3.63 -9.98
CA THR A 202 -0.74 4.45 -10.33
C THR A 202 0.44 4.08 -9.43
N PRO A 203 1.70 4.44 -9.80
CA PRO A 203 2.83 4.19 -8.92
C PRO A 203 2.66 4.80 -7.52
N ALA A 204 2.13 6.01 -7.45
CA ALA A 204 1.83 6.67 -6.17
C ALA A 204 0.74 5.97 -5.35
N SER A 205 -0.24 5.31 -5.99
CA SER A 205 -1.27 4.57 -5.26
C SER A 205 -0.77 3.25 -4.63
N LEU A 206 0.37 2.70 -5.07
CA LEU A 206 0.87 1.43 -4.55
C LEU A 206 1.26 1.52 -3.06
N VAL A 207 1.77 2.67 -2.60
CA VAL A 207 2.02 2.89 -1.16
C VAL A 207 0.73 2.97 -0.34
N PHE A 208 -0.41 3.36 -0.94
CA PHE A 208 -1.72 3.27 -0.28
C PHE A 208 -2.15 1.82 -0.14
N PHE A 209 -2.09 1.01 -1.19
CA PHE A 209 -2.46 -0.41 -1.13
C PHE A 209 -1.55 -1.21 -0.18
N ALA A 210 -0.27 -0.86 -0.10
CA ALA A 210 0.65 -1.45 0.87
C ALA A 210 0.25 -1.22 2.34
N ASP A 211 -0.51 -0.16 2.62
CA ASP A 211 -1.01 0.20 3.96
C ASP A 211 -2.53 -0.05 4.10
N CYS A 212 -3.16 -0.73 3.13
CA CYS A 212 -4.57 -1.10 3.14
C CYS A 212 -4.75 -2.55 3.60
N VAL A 213 -4.53 -2.75 4.89
CA VAL A 213 -4.55 -4.09 5.48
C VAL A 213 -5.68 -4.19 6.48
N ASN A 214 -6.45 -5.29 6.43
CA ASN A 214 -7.35 -5.62 7.52
C ASN A 214 -6.55 -5.76 8.82
N ASN A 215 -7.13 -5.45 9.97
CA ASN A 215 -6.39 -5.35 11.22
C ASN A 215 -5.73 -6.70 11.56
N LEU A 216 -4.43 -6.85 11.28
CA LEU A 216 -3.70 -8.13 11.35
C LEU A 216 -3.71 -8.72 12.76
N ALA A 217 -3.95 -7.89 13.78
CA ALA A 217 -4.16 -8.38 15.12
C ALA A 217 -5.43 -9.23 15.29
N THR A 218 -6.43 -9.10 14.41
CA THR A 218 -7.57 -10.03 14.36
C THR A 218 -7.17 -11.43 13.88
N LEU A 219 -6.01 -11.58 13.24
CA LEU A 219 -5.48 -12.86 12.77
C LEU A 219 -4.55 -13.54 13.79
N PHE A 220 -4.17 -12.84 14.87
CA PHE A 220 -3.44 -13.44 15.97
C PHE A 220 -4.41 -14.16 16.93
N PRO A 221 -3.97 -15.25 17.59
CA PRO A 221 -4.78 -15.90 18.61
C PRO A 221 -5.18 -14.93 19.73
N HIS A 222 -6.37 -15.10 20.30
CA HIS A 222 -6.85 -14.31 21.44
C HIS A 222 -5.86 -14.27 22.62
N SER A 223 -5.07 -15.33 22.81
CA SER A 223 -4.02 -15.38 23.84
C SER A 223 -2.88 -14.38 23.62
N VAL A 224 -2.65 -13.95 22.38
CA VAL A 224 -1.62 -12.97 21.99
C VAL A 224 -2.17 -11.54 22.04
N THR A 225 -3.43 -11.33 21.67
CA THR A 225 -4.03 -9.99 21.60
C THR A 225 -4.85 -9.59 22.82
N GLY A 226 -5.14 -10.52 23.73
CA GLY A 226 -6.02 -10.29 24.87
C GLY A 226 -7.37 -9.70 24.46
N ALA A 227 -7.88 -8.75 25.26
CA ALA A 227 -9.15 -8.04 25.04
C ALA A 227 -9.04 -6.85 24.05
N ILE A 228 -7.94 -6.68 23.31
CA ILE A 228 -7.70 -5.46 22.50
C ILE A 228 -8.53 -5.46 21.18
N GLN A 229 -9.45 -6.40 21.00
CA GLN A 229 -10.05 -6.73 19.70
C GLN A 229 -10.94 -5.67 19.04
N GLU A 230 -11.39 -4.62 19.73
CA GLU A 230 -12.36 -3.70 19.14
C GLU A 230 -11.78 -2.33 18.72
N THR A 231 -10.59 -1.96 19.20
CA THR A 231 -9.98 -0.66 18.90
C THR A 231 -8.46 -0.73 18.74
N LEU A 232 -7.97 -1.70 17.98
CA LEU A 232 -6.55 -1.76 17.61
C LEU A 232 -6.24 -0.70 16.54
N TRP A 233 -5.34 0.22 16.86
CA TRP A 233 -4.73 1.12 15.88
C TRP A 233 -3.28 0.72 15.71
N LEU A 234 -2.85 0.43 14.48
CA LEU A 234 -1.51 -0.03 14.17
C LEU A 234 -0.70 1.09 13.51
N PRO A 235 -0.20 2.10 14.25
CA PRO A 235 0.55 3.17 13.63
C PRO A 235 1.81 2.61 12.97
N THR A 236 1.92 2.93 11.69
CA THR A 236 3.10 2.63 10.87
C THR A 236 4.27 3.47 11.38
N LEU A 237 5.41 2.84 11.60
CA LEU A 237 6.68 3.50 11.91
C LEU A 237 7.52 3.70 10.65
N SER A 238 7.60 2.66 9.83
CA SER A 238 8.32 2.71 8.56
C SER A 238 7.61 1.86 7.51
N LEU A 239 7.70 2.28 6.26
CA LEU A 239 7.25 1.54 5.08
C LEU A 239 8.31 1.64 4.00
N ALA A 240 8.82 0.51 3.53
CA ALA A 240 9.69 0.43 2.37
C ALA A 240 8.98 -0.33 1.26
N LEU A 241 8.89 0.24 0.07
CA LEU A 241 8.25 -0.34 -1.10
C LEU A 241 9.27 -0.41 -2.25
N GLU A 242 9.35 -1.56 -2.90
CA GLU A 242 10.16 -1.78 -4.11
C GLU A 242 9.22 -2.05 -5.29
N TYR A 243 9.38 -1.28 -6.36
CA TYR A 243 8.63 -1.47 -7.60
C TYR A 243 9.33 -2.52 -8.44
N LYS A 244 8.59 -3.56 -8.85
CA LYS A 244 9.12 -4.70 -9.58
C LYS A 244 8.87 -4.60 -11.08
N THR A 245 7.67 -4.13 -11.45
CA THR A 245 7.25 -4.08 -12.85
C THR A 245 6.48 -2.78 -13.10
N PRO A 246 6.64 -2.14 -14.27
CA PRO A 246 5.74 -1.06 -14.68
C PRO A 246 4.30 -1.55 -14.68
N ILE A 247 3.37 -0.70 -14.24
CA ILE A 247 1.94 -1.02 -14.26
C ILE A 247 1.52 -1.22 -15.72
N PRO A 248 1.02 -2.41 -16.11
CA PRO A 248 0.53 -2.63 -17.46
C PRO A 248 -0.65 -1.70 -17.78
N PRO A 249 -0.80 -1.26 -19.04
CA PRO A 249 -2.00 -0.54 -19.43
C PRO A 249 -3.24 -1.45 -19.27
N PRO A 250 -4.41 -0.88 -18.98
CA PRO A 250 -5.66 -1.64 -18.94
C PRO A 250 -5.87 -2.46 -20.21
N SER A 251 -6.25 -3.72 -20.04
CA SER A 251 -6.47 -4.66 -21.14
C SER A 251 -7.48 -5.74 -20.74
N SER A 252 -7.74 -6.70 -21.62
CA SER A 252 -8.52 -7.90 -21.27
C SER A 252 -7.82 -8.80 -20.24
N MET A 253 -6.53 -8.57 -19.96
CA MET A 253 -5.72 -9.36 -19.01
C MET A 253 -5.41 -8.60 -17.72
N HIS A 254 -5.59 -7.28 -17.70
CA HIS A 254 -5.20 -6.39 -16.61
C HIS A 254 -6.29 -5.36 -16.35
N ALA A 255 -6.93 -5.48 -15.18
CA ALA A 255 -7.90 -4.52 -14.67
C ALA A 255 -7.24 -3.17 -14.41
N SER A 256 -8.01 -2.10 -14.61
CA SER A 256 -7.50 -0.74 -14.48
C SER A 256 -7.46 -0.22 -13.04
N ARG A 257 -8.34 -0.76 -12.18
CA ARG A 257 -8.66 -0.20 -10.85
C ARG A 257 -8.75 -1.26 -9.74
N THR A 258 -8.42 -2.51 -10.05
CA THR A 258 -8.38 -3.63 -9.09
C THR A 258 -6.97 -4.16 -8.98
N ILE A 259 -6.55 -4.46 -7.76
CA ILE A 259 -5.22 -4.97 -7.43
C ILE A 259 -5.35 -6.14 -6.46
N GLY A 260 -4.52 -7.16 -6.63
CA GLY A 260 -4.38 -8.25 -5.67
C GLY A 260 -3.36 -7.86 -4.61
N VAL A 261 -3.76 -7.89 -3.34
CA VAL A 261 -2.86 -7.65 -2.21
C VAL A 261 -2.72 -8.93 -1.42
N TYR A 262 -1.47 -9.35 -1.16
CA TYR A 262 -1.14 -10.50 -0.34
C TYR A 262 -0.15 -10.13 0.74
N ILE A 263 -0.37 -10.64 1.94
CA ILE A 263 0.31 -10.18 3.14
C ILE A 263 0.76 -11.36 3.97
N VAL A 264 1.96 -11.22 4.51
CA VAL A 264 2.52 -12.09 5.55
C VAL A 264 2.95 -11.19 6.70
N SER A 265 2.45 -11.43 7.90
CA SER A 265 2.77 -10.63 9.08
C SER A 265 3.15 -11.50 10.26
N GLY A 266 4.08 -11.01 11.08
CA GLY A 266 4.55 -11.75 12.25
C GLY A 266 5.64 -11.02 13.01
N PHE A 267 6.41 -11.79 13.77
CA PHE A 267 7.53 -11.32 14.60
C PHE A 267 7.15 -10.24 15.63
N PRO A 268 6.13 -10.48 16.49
CA PRO A 268 5.84 -9.57 17.58
C PRO A 268 7.05 -9.48 18.53
N SER A 269 7.53 -8.26 18.80
CA SER A 269 8.64 -8.04 19.75
C SER A 269 8.16 -7.39 21.05
N GLU A 270 8.42 -8.01 22.20
CA GLU A 270 8.20 -7.40 23.51
C GLU A 270 9.27 -6.34 23.86
N PRO A 271 8.97 -5.34 24.71
CA PRO A 271 7.68 -5.03 25.33
C PRO A 271 6.78 -4.13 24.47
N GLN A 272 7.31 -3.56 23.37
CA GLN A 272 6.62 -2.53 22.57
C GLN A 272 5.66 -3.09 21.53
N MET A 273 5.55 -4.42 21.42
CA MET A 273 4.69 -5.16 20.49
C MET A 273 4.75 -4.60 19.07
N ARG A 274 5.97 -4.49 18.53
CA ARG A 274 6.18 -4.20 17.11
C ARG A 274 6.01 -5.47 16.31
N PHE A 275 5.45 -5.37 15.11
CA PHE A 275 5.44 -6.45 14.15
C PHE A 275 5.88 -5.98 12.78
N ASN A 276 6.35 -6.95 12.00
CA ASN A 276 6.74 -6.76 10.62
C ASN A 276 5.67 -7.35 9.71
N THR A 277 5.32 -6.58 8.70
CA THR A 277 4.37 -6.97 7.67
C THR A 277 5.07 -6.90 6.32
N PHE A 278 5.05 -8.00 5.59
CA PHE A 278 5.47 -8.08 4.21
C PHE A 278 4.23 -8.10 3.30
N VAL A 279 4.25 -7.29 2.26
CA VAL A 279 3.12 -7.09 1.34
C VAL A 279 3.58 -7.32 -0.09
N GLU A 280 2.75 -7.99 -0.87
CA GLU A 280 2.89 -8.12 -2.32
C GLU A 280 1.67 -7.52 -3.00
N MET A 281 1.91 -6.78 -4.07
CA MET A 281 0.88 -6.14 -4.88
C MET A 281 0.96 -6.63 -6.31
N TRP A 282 -0.15 -7.14 -6.81
CA TRP A 282 -0.23 -7.86 -8.08
C TRP A 282 -1.33 -7.27 -8.97
N THR A 283 -1.15 -7.34 -10.29
CA THR A 283 -2.23 -7.02 -11.22
C THR A 283 -3.43 -7.96 -11.03
N ALA A 284 -4.63 -7.48 -11.35
CA ALA A 284 -5.83 -8.30 -11.37
C ALA A 284 -6.29 -8.58 -12.82
N PRO A 285 -6.80 -9.79 -13.13
CA PRO A 285 -7.33 -10.12 -14.46
C PRO A 285 -8.63 -9.40 -14.81
N SER A 286 -9.43 -9.03 -13.81
CA SER A 286 -10.67 -8.27 -13.96
C SER A 286 -11.00 -7.49 -12.69
N ASN A 287 -12.04 -6.64 -12.75
CA ASN A 287 -12.57 -6.01 -11.55
C ASN A 287 -13.43 -7.02 -10.75
N ILE A 288 -13.73 -6.69 -9.49
CA ILE A 288 -14.47 -7.60 -8.60
C ILE A 288 -15.88 -7.82 -9.15
N GLY A 289 -16.25 -9.09 -9.34
CA GLY A 289 -17.54 -9.51 -9.90
C GLY A 289 -17.72 -9.26 -11.40
N GLU A 290 -16.69 -8.81 -12.11
CA GLU A 290 -16.74 -8.59 -13.56
C GLU A 290 -16.05 -9.72 -14.33
N GLY A 291 -16.70 -10.23 -15.38
CA GLY A 291 -16.16 -11.26 -16.27
C GLY A 291 -16.43 -12.69 -15.78
N ALA A 292 -15.66 -13.65 -16.29
CA ALA A 292 -15.73 -15.05 -15.90
C ALA A 292 -14.31 -15.56 -15.56
N PRO A 293 -14.17 -16.54 -14.65
CA PRO A 293 -12.88 -17.12 -14.33
C PRO A 293 -12.28 -17.80 -15.56
N VAL A 294 -11.05 -17.42 -15.91
CA VAL A 294 -10.28 -18.08 -16.97
C VAL A 294 -9.27 -19.03 -16.33
N GLU A 295 -9.16 -20.25 -16.82
CA GLU A 295 -8.15 -21.19 -16.36
C GLU A 295 -6.74 -20.62 -16.58
N GLY A 296 -5.83 -20.80 -15.61
CA GLY A 296 -4.46 -20.28 -15.72
C GLY A 296 -4.33 -18.75 -15.62
N TRP A 297 -5.39 -18.01 -15.25
CA TRP A 297 -5.37 -16.54 -15.16
C TRP A 297 -4.18 -15.95 -14.39
N ARG A 298 -3.70 -16.67 -13.36
CA ARG A 298 -2.58 -16.29 -12.50
C ARG A 298 -1.26 -16.13 -13.26
N ASP A 299 -1.09 -16.81 -14.38
CA ASP A 299 0.16 -16.81 -15.16
C ASP A 299 0.31 -15.54 -15.99
N GLY A 300 -0.80 -14.85 -16.28
CA GLY A 300 -0.80 -13.53 -16.94
C GLY A 300 -0.65 -12.35 -15.98
N GLN A 301 -0.64 -12.59 -14.67
CA GLN A 301 -0.54 -11.52 -13.67
C GLN A 301 0.90 -11.29 -13.25
N VAL A 302 1.23 -10.03 -12.97
CA VAL A 302 2.60 -9.60 -12.62
C VAL A 302 2.63 -8.93 -11.26
N CYS A 303 3.71 -9.17 -10.51
CA CYS A 303 4.00 -8.45 -9.28
C CYS A 303 4.40 -7.02 -9.65
N LEU A 304 3.62 -6.05 -9.18
CA LEU A 304 3.83 -4.62 -9.40
C LEU A 304 4.83 -4.08 -8.39
N ALA A 305 4.67 -4.44 -7.13
CA ALA A 305 5.53 -4.00 -6.04
C ALA A 305 5.48 -4.97 -4.86
N ILE A 306 6.52 -4.91 -4.04
CA ILE A 306 6.56 -5.53 -2.71
C ILE A 306 6.82 -4.45 -1.67
N ALA A 307 6.36 -4.64 -0.44
CA ALA A 307 6.64 -3.72 0.64
C ALA A 307 6.92 -4.46 1.95
N THR A 308 7.72 -3.81 2.81
CA THR A 308 7.89 -4.17 4.22
C THR A 308 7.48 -3.01 5.08
N GLN A 309 6.71 -3.29 6.12
CA GLN A 309 6.16 -2.30 7.02
C GLN A 309 6.46 -2.70 8.46
N THR A 310 6.91 -1.74 9.26
CA THR A 310 7.02 -1.88 10.71
C THR A 310 5.88 -1.12 11.35
N GLN A 311 5.09 -1.78 12.19
CA GLN A 311 3.96 -1.19 12.90
C GLN A 311 4.09 -1.44 14.40
N LEU A 312 3.46 -0.59 15.20
CA LEU A 312 3.28 -0.81 16.65
C LEU A 312 1.86 -1.30 16.92
N ILE A 313 1.66 -2.11 17.97
CA ILE A 313 0.34 -2.25 18.59
C ILE A 313 0.03 -0.99 19.39
N GLY A 314 -0.96 -0.23 18.91
CA GLY A 314 -1.62 0.82 19.67
C GLY A 314 -3.09 0.49 19.93
N ASN A 315 -3.73 1.29 20.77
CA ASN A 315 -5.17 1.22 21.02
C ASN A 315 -5.90 2.47 20.49
N GLY A 316 -7.23 2.44 20.46
CA GLY A 316 -8.05 3.52 19.92
C GLY A 316 -7.88 4.83 20.70
N SER A 317 -7.56 4.76 21.99
CA SER A 317 -7.24 5.96 22.78
C SER A 317 -5.98 6.66 22.28
N MET A 318 -4.98 5.91 21.77
CA MET A 318 -3.79 6.49 21.15
C MET A 318 -4.15 7.19 19.83
N ASN A 319 -5.04 6.61 19.03
CA ASN A 319 -5.54 7.23 17.79
C ASN A 319 -6.27 8.55 18.08
N ALA A 320 -7.19 8.54 19.05
CA ALA A 320 -7.91 9.74 19.48
C ALA A 320 -6.96 10.81 20.09
N LYS A 321 -5.98 10.40 20.91
CA LYS A 321 -4.96 11.32 21.44
C LYS A 321 -4.08 11.90 20.34
N ALA A 322 -3.77 11.12 19.30
CA ALA A 322 -3.01 11.60 18.16
C ALA A 322 -3.83 12.64 17.38
N ALA A 323 -5.11 12.37 17.13
CA ALA A 323 -6.03 13.32 16.50
C ALA A 323 -6.20 14.62 17.31
N ALA A 324 -6.31 14.54 18.63
CA ALA A 324 -6.45 15.71 19.51
C ALA A 324 -5.21 16.64 19.54
N LYS A 325 -4.04 16.18 19.08
CA LYS A 325 -2.81 16.98 19.00
C LYS A 325 -2.65 17.75 17.68
N LEU A 326 -3.61 17.61 16.75
CA LEU A 326 -3.60 18.18 15.40
C LEU A 326 -4.53 19.39 15.26
#